data_AF-A0A0S7X9B0-F1
#
_entry.id   AF-A0A0S7X9B0-F1
#
_cell.length_a   1.000
_cell.length_b   1.000
_cell.length_c   1.000
_cell.angle_alpha   90.00
_cell.angle_beta   90.00
_cell.angle_gamma   90.00
#
_symmetry.space_group_name_H-M   'P 1'
#
loop_
_entity.id
_entity.type
_entity.pdbx_description
1 polymer ?
#
loop_
_entity_poly.entity_id
_entity_poly.type
_entity_poly.pdbx_seq_one_letter_code
_entity_poly.pdbx_strand_id
1 'polypeptide(L)'
;MIINGYEIKPGTNLSGANIRGADLRGADLYRTILCRAYLCRADLCRANLYRADLYRADLSGANLSGANLSGTILCRAYLTDTVLDPAASIPEIP
;
A
#
# COMPACT_ATOMS: atom_id res chain seq x y z
N MET A 1 5.43 10.63 -8.08
CA MET A 1 6.84 10.40 -7.68
C MET A 1 7.45 9.27 -8.51
N ILE A 2 8.76 9.07 -8.53
CA ILE A 2 9.39 7.94 -9.25
C ILE A 2 10.08 7.03 -8.24
N ILE A 3 9.79 5.73 -8.30
CA ILE A 3 10.39 4.69 -7.45
C ILE A 3 10.76 3.51 -8.34
N ASN A 4 12.02 3.04 -8.28
CA ASN A 4 12.51 1.91 -9.08
C ASN A 4 12.19 2.01 -10.59
N GLY A 5 12.16 3.24 -11.12
CA GLY A 5 11.81 3.51 -12.52
C GLY A 5 10.32 3.57 -12.84
N TYR A 6 9.44 3.33 -11.86
CA TYR A 6 7.99 3.47 -12.02
C TYR A 6 7.54 4.88 -11.65
N GLU A 7 6.80 5.53 -12.54
CA GLU A 7 6.08 6.75 -12.21
C GLU A 7 4.83 6.39 -11.39
N ILE A 8 4.79 6.85 -10.14
CA ILE A 8 3.68 6.66 -9.21
C ILE A 8 2.81 7.91 -9.20
N LYS A 9 1.57 7.74 -9.66
CA LYS A 9 0.46 8.68 -9.58
C LYS A 9 -0.85 7.92 -9.34
N PRO A 10 -1.92 8.59 -8.89
CA PRO A 10 -3.21 7.93 -8.70
C PRO A 10 -3.69 7.16 -9.94
N GLY A 11 -4.18 5.94 -9.74
CA GLY A 11 -4.67 5.07 -10.81
C GLY A 11 -3.59 4.37 -11.64
N THR A 12 -2.31 4.51 -11.28
CA THR A 12 -1.22 3.83 -12.01
C THR A 12 -1.38 2.31 -11.93
N ASN A 13 -1.04 1.61 -13.01
CA ASN A 13 -0.92 0.17 -13.00
C ASN A 13 0.53 -0.26 -12.70
N LEU A 14 0.72 -0.84 -11.52
CA LEU A 14 1.96 -1.38 -10.99
C LEU A 14 1.83 -2.89 -10.72
N SER A 15 0.97 -3.58 -11.47
CA SER A 15 0.79 -5.02 -11.32
C SER A 15 2.11 -5.76 -11.52
N GLY A 16 2.50 -6.59 -10.54
CA GLY A 16 3.77 -7.31 -10.55
C GLY A 16 5.02 -6.44 -10.41
N ALA A 17 4.89 -5.14 -10.12
CA ALA A 17 6.02 -4.24 -9.97
C ALA A 17 6.90 -4.66 -8.79
N ASN A 18 8.22 -4.48 -8.93
CA ASN A 18 9.17 -4.68 -7.85
C ASN A 18 9.50 -3.34 -7.17
N ILE A 19 8.85 -3.10 -6.05
CA ILE A 19 8.98 -1.90 -5.21
C ILE A 19 9.28 -2.30 -3.76
N ARG A 20 10.03 -3.39 -3.59
CA ARG A 20 10.49 -3.91 -2.31
C ARG A 20 11.33 -2.85 -1.59
N GLY A 21 11.05 -2.63 -0.31
CA GLY A 21 11.79 -1.68 0.51
C GLY A 21 11.66 -0.22 0.09
N ALA A 22 10.73 0.12 -0.81
CA ALA A 22 10.54 1.47 -1.27
C ALA A 22 10.05 2.40 -0.15
N ASP A 23 10.52 3.66 -0.18
CA ASP A 23 9.94 4.74 0.62
C ASP A 23 8.72 5.30 -0.12
N LEU A 24 7.54 4.98 0.38
CA LEU A 24 6.23 5.40 -0.11
C LEU A 24 5.46 6.16 0.98
N ARG A 25 6.17 6.76 1.94
CA ARG A 25 5.56 7.50 3.04
C ARG A 25 4.73 8.66 2.52
N GLY A 26 3.46 8.70 2.90
CA GLY A 26 2.51 9.72 2.44
C GLY A 26 2.22 9.66 0.94
N ALA A 27 2.61 8.61 0.22
CA ALA A 27 2.38 8.50 -1.21
C ALA A 27 0.88 8.48 -1.53
N ASP A 28 0.47 9.19 -2.58
CA ASP A 28 -0.88 9.10 -3.11
C ASP A 28 -0.99 7.90 -4.07
N LEU A 29 -1.54 6.81 -3.56
CA LEU A 29 -1.78 5.56 -4.26
C LEU A 29 -3.27 5.32 -4.52
N TYR A 30 -4.09 6.39 -4.52
CA TYR A 30 -5.52 6.32 -4.82
C TYR A 30 -5.81 5.51 -6.09
N ARG A 31 -6.64 4.46 -5.99
CA ARG A 31 -7.03 3.56 -7.10
C ARG A 31 -5.88 2.91 -7.88
N THR A 32 -4.69 2.86 -7.31
CA THR A 32 -3.53 2.23 -7.94
C THR A 32 -3.72 0.72 -8.01
N ILE A 33 -3.32 0.09 -9.11
CA ILE A 33 -3.36 -1.37 -9.28
C ILE A 33 -1.99 -1.93 -8.89
N LEU A 34 -1.91 -2.61 -7.75
CA LEU A 34 -0.72 -3.23 -7.17
C LEU A 34 -0.87 -4.77 -7.11
N CYS A 35 -1.73 -5.33 -7.96
CA CYS A 35 -1.99 -6.76 -8.05
C CYS A 35 -0.67 -7.54 -8.23
N ARG A 36 -0.39 -8.49 -7.33
CA ARG A 36 0.86 -9.27 -7.30
C ARG A 36 2.15 -8.45 -7.20
N ALA A 37 2.10 -7.17 -6.81
CA ALA A 37 3.29 -6.35 -6.63
C ALA A 37 4.13 -6.83 -5.43
N TYR A 38 5.44 -6.61 -5.50
CA TYR A 38 6.38 -6.88 -4.42
C TYR A 38 6.63 -5.60 -3.62
N LEU A 39 5.98 -5.48 -2.47
CA LEU A 39 6.02 -4.36 -1.53
C LEU A 39 6.66 -4.75 -0.18
N CYS A 40 7.28 -5.93 -0.08
CA CYS A 40 7.84 -6.39 1.18
C CYS A 40 8.85 -5.38 1.73
N ARG A 41 8.74 -5.10 3.04
CA ARG A 41 9.52 -4.07 3.76
C ARG A 41 9.39 -2.64 3.23
N ALA A 42 8.43 -2.33 2.36
CA ALA A 42 8.18 -0.96 1.93
C ALA A 42 7.61 -0.11 3.09
N ASP A 43 7.93 1.17 3.11
CA ASP A 43 7.35 2.12 4.05
C ASP A 43 6.16 2.83 3.41
N LEU A 44 4.95 2.41 3.75
CA LEU A 44 3.67 2.98 3.31
C LEU A 44 3.02 3.82 4.43
N CYS A 45 3.79 4.27 5.42
CA CYS A 45 3.27 5.06 6.52
C CYS A 45 2.52 6.29 6.00
N ARG A 46 1.27 6.47 6.44
CA ARG A 46 0.36 7.55 5.99
C ARG A 46 0.07 7.59 4.49
N ALA A 47 0.37 6.54 3.73
CA ALA A 47 0.05 6.47 2.30
C ALA A 47 -1.48 6.43 2.08
N ASN A 48 -1.94 7.08 1.01
CA ASN A 48 -3.34 7.00 0.60
C ASN A 48 -3.56 5.80 -0.32
N LEU A 49 -4.04 4.69 0.23
CA LEU A 49 -4.37 3.47 -0.53
C LEU A 49 -5.87 3.38 -0.87
N TYR A 50 -6.63 4.47 -0.75
CA TYR A 50 -8.08 4.45 -0.97
C TYR A 50 -8.44 3.81 -2.32
N ARG A 51 -9.22 2.73 -2.27
CA ARG A 51 -9.64 1.92 -3.44
C ARG A 51 -8.49 1.31 -4.26
N ALA A 52 -7.29 1.16 -3.71
CA ALA A 52 -6.20 0.45 -4.37
C ALA A 52 -6.46 -1.06 -4.46
N ASP A 53 -5.91 -1.71 -5.47
CA ASP A 53 -5.98 -3.17 -5.63
C ASP A 53 -4.63 -3.81 -5.25
N LEU A 54 -4.58 -4.46 -4.09
CA LEU A 54 -3.42 -5.20 -3.57
C LEU A 54 -3.65 -6.72 -3.65
N TYR A 55 -4.52 -7.20 -4.56
CA TYR A 55 -4.77 -8.63 -4.71
C TYR A 55 -3.48 -9.41 -4.92
N ARG A 56 -3.20 -10.37 -4.03
CA ARG A 56 -1.94 -11.16 -4.01
C ARG A 56 -0.64 -10.36 -3.92
N ALA A 57 -0.67 -9.08 -3.50
CA ALA A 57 0.54 -8.31 -3.26
C ALA A 57 1.32 -8.88 -2.06
N ASP A 58 2.65 -8.81 -2.13
CA ASP A 58 3.52 -9.15 -1.00
C ASP A 58 3.83 -7.89 -0.20
N LEU A 59 3.19 -7.73 0.94
CA LEU A 59 3.41 -6.62 1.88
C LEU A 59 4.24 -7.07 3.09
N SER A 60 4.89 -8.23 3.06
CA SER A 60 5.52 -8.80 4.26
C SER A 60 6.55 -7.84 4.86
N GLY A 61 6.40 -7.50 6.14
CA GLY A 61 7.24 -6.52 6.84
C GLY A 61 7.04 -5.05 6.44
N ALA A 62 6.01 -4.72 5.63
CA ALA A 62 5.73 -3.35 5.25
C ALA A 62 5.13 -2.53 6.41
N ASN A 63 5.43 -1.23 6.43
CA ASN A 63 4.86 -0.30 7.39
C ASN A 63 3.60 0.37 6.82
N LEU A 64 2.43 0.03 7.33
CA LEU A 64 1.13 0.60 6.95
C LEU A 64 0.55 1.52 8.04
N SER A 65 1.34 1.94 9.05
CA SER A 65 0.87 2.83 10.11
C SER A 65 0.25 4.11 9.53
N GLY A 66 -1.00 4.39 9.91
CA GLY A 66 -1.77 5.54 9.43
C GLY A 66 -2.12 5.54 7.94
N ALA A 67 -1.88 4.45 7.19
CA ALA A 67 -2.27 4.36 5.79
C ALA A 67 -3.79 4.32 5.63
N ASN A 68 -4.35 5.04 4.65
CA ASN A 68 -5.77 4.97 4.34
C ASN A 68 -6.07 3.71 3.52
N LEU A 69 -6.51 2.65 4.19
CA LEU A 69 -6.86 1.37 3.56
C LEU A 69 -8.33 1.26 3.15
N SER A 70 -9.12 2.33 3.26
CA SER A 70 -10.56 2.28 2.96
C SER A 70 -10.83 1.81 1.54
N GLY A 71 -11.68 0.79 1.36
CA GLY A 71 -12.01 0.22 0.06
C GLY A 71 -10.85 -0.48 -0.66
N THR A 72 -9.73 -0.72 0.00
CA THR A 72 -8.56 -1.42 -0.58
C THR A 72 -8.86 -2.91 -0.70
N ILE A 73 -8.47 -3.53 -1.82
CA ILE A 73 -8.58 -4.98 -2.00
C ILE A 73 -7.32 -5.64 -1.48
N LEU A 74 -7.39 -6.31 -0.33
CA LEU A 74 -6.27 -7.05 0.29
C LEU A 74 -6.42 -8.58 0.15
N CYS A 75 -7.37 -9.05 -0.65
CA CYS A 75 -7.62 -10.48 -0.83
C CYS A 75 -6.35 -11.22 -1.25
N ARG A 76 -5.97 -12.25 -0.47
CA ARG A 76 -4.73 -13.05 -0.67
C ARG A 76 -3.42 -12.25 -0.62
N ALA A 77 -3.42 -11.01 -0.13
CA ALA A 77 -2.18 -10.29 0.13
C ALA A 77 -1.38 -10.98 1.25
N TYR A 78 -0.06 -10.94 1.17
CA TYR A 78 0.82 -11.45 2.20
C TYR A 78 1.12 -10.34 3.20
N LEU A 79 0.62 -10.48 4.43
CA LEU A 79 0.67 -9.46 5.50
C LEU A 79 1.52 -9.91 6.70
N THR A 80 2.40 -10.90 6.52
CA THR A 80 3.28 -11.36 7.62
C THR A 80 4.19 -10.22 8.08
N ASP A 81 4.29 -10.01 9.39
CA ASP A 81 5.09 -8.94 10.01
C ASP A 81 4.75 -7.51 9.55
N THR A 82 3.60 -7.27 8.91
CA THR A 82 3.19 -5.90 8.57
C THR A 82 2.90 -5.09 9.82
N VAL A 83 3.37 -3.85 9.85
CA VAL A 83 3.04 -2.90 10.93
C VAL A 83 1.75 -2.19 10.56
N LEU A 84 0.73 -2.32 11.40
CA LEU A 84 -0.52 -1.57 11.32
C LEU A 84 -0.66 -0.80 12.64
N ASP A 85 -0.94 0.50 12.58
CA ASP A 85 -1.31 1.22 13.80
C ASP A 85 -2.68 0.73 14.29
N PRO A 86 -2.88 0.61 15.61
CA PRO A 86 -4.19 0.28 16.19
C PRO A 86 -5.27 1.31 15.83
N ALA A 87 -4.89 2.53 15.43
CA ALA A 87 -5.77 3.61 15.01
C ALA A 87 -6.23 3.54 13.53
N ALA A 88 -5.83 2.51 12.77
CA ALA A 88 -6.43 2.25 11.45
C ALA A 88 -7.93 1.90 11.54
N SER A 89 -8.43 1.64 12.76
CA SER A 89 -9.84 1.50 13.06
C SER A 89 -10.52 2.87 13.13
N ILE A 90 -11.20 3.22 12.03
CA ILE A 90 -12.42 4.01 11.97
C ILE A 90 -12.29 5.46 12.49
N PRO A 91 -12.53 6.50 11.68
CA PRO A 91 -12.75 7.83 12.26
C PRO A 91 -13.95 7.72 13.23
N GLU A 92 -13.74 8.03 14.51
CA GLU A 92 -14.85 8.27 15.44
C GLU A 92 -15.68 9.41 14.84
N ILE A 93 -16.81 9.05 14.25
CA ILE A 93 -17.83 10.02 13.88
C ILE A 93 -18.53 10.39 15.20
N PRO A 94 -18.64 11.68 15.55
CA PRO A 94 -19.33 12.12 16.77
C PRO A 94 -20.81 11.72 16.79
#